data_AF-V4NHB9-F1
#
_entry.id   AF-V4NHB9-F1
#
_cell.length_a   1.000
_cell.length_b   1.000
_cell.length_c   1.000
_cell.angle_alpha   90.00
_cell.angle_beta   90.00
_cell.angle_gamma   90.00
#
_symmetry.space_group_name_H-M   'P 1'
#
loop_
_entity.id
_entity.type
_entity.pdbx_description
1 polymer ?
#
loop_
_entity_poly.entity_id
_entity_poly.type
_entity_poly.pdbx_seq_one_letter_code
_entity_poly.pdbx_strand_id
1 'polypeptide(L)'
;MAKAGHPPRLDHSVDVFFRTVTVLHWAGSEARAYGNLRRNCESQGITIAPLDLMIAAQALSASAILVTNDTARMRLTPWLPVEDWTA
;
A
#
# COMPACT_ATOMS: atom_id res chain seq x y z
N MET A 1 -4.03 -23.13 3.40
CA MET A 1 -5.11 -22.24 3.88
C MET A 1 -6.18 -22.20 2.80
N ALA A 2 -7.40 -22.65 3.10
CA ALA A 2 -8.48 -22.72 2.13
C ALA A 2 -8.92 -21.31 1.76
N LYS A 3 -8.88 -20.99 0.46
CA LYS A 3 -9.49 -19.77 -0.09
C LYS A 3 -11.00 -19.98 0.05
N ALA A 4 -11.64 -19.36 1.04
CA ALA A 4 -13.09 -19.36 1.12
C ALA A 4 -13.63 -18.90 -0.23
N GLY A 5 -14.48 -19.71 -0.86
CA GLY A 5 -15.05 -19.41 -2.17
C GLY A 5 -15.69 -18.02 -2.17
N HIS A 6 -15.56 -17.30 -3.28
CA HIS A 6 -16.01 -15.92 -3.50
C HIS A 6 -17.48 -15.76 -3.08
N PRO A 7 -17.77 -15.30 -1.85
CA PRO A 7 -19.13 -15.24 -1.35
C PRO A 7 -19.77 -13.97 -1.93
N PRO A 8 -21.00 -14.02 -2.48
CA PRO A 8 -21.65 -12.85 -3.10
C PRO A 8 -21.74 -11.61 -2.20
N ARG A 9 -21.69 -11.81 -0.88
CA ARG A 9 -21.67 -10.73 0.12
C ARG A 9 -20.37 -9.93 0.13
N LEU A 10 -19.23 -10.55 -0.19
CA LEU A 10 -17.94 -9.86 -0.24
C LEU A 10 -17.90 -8.88 -1.41
N ASP A 11 -18.40 -9.28 -2.59
CA ASP A 11 -18.40 -8.45 -3.79
C ASP A 11 -19.23 -7.18 -3.59
N HIS A 12 -20.40 -7.33 -2.96
CA HIS A 12 -21.24 -6.19 -2.65
C HIS A 12 -20.57 -5.22 -1.67
N SER A 13 -19.95 -5.73 -0.59
CA SER A 13 -19.24 -4.88 0.36
C SER A 13 -18.05 -4.16 -0.27
N VAL A 14 -17.32 -4.82 -1.17
CA VAL A 14 -16.20 -4.21 -1.91
C VAL A 14 -16.68 -3.13 -2.88
N ASP A 15 -17.79 -3.35 -3.61
CA ASP A 15 -18.36 -2.33 -4.50
C ASP A 15 -18.81 -1.09 -3.72
N VAL A 16 -19.49 -1.29 -2.58
CA VAL A 16 -19.92 -0.18 -1.72
C VAL A 16 -18.72 0.61 -1.20
N PHE A 17 -17.64 -0.06 -0.81
CA PHE A 17 -16.42 0.61 -0.36
C PHE A 17 -15.76 1.42 -1.48
N PHE A 18 -15.65 0.88 -2.69
CA PHE A 18 -15.02 1.61 -3.81
C PHE A 18 -15.82 2.84 -4.26
N ARG A 19 -17.10 2.95 -3.90
CA ARG A 19 -17.89 4.18 -4.14
C ARG A 19 -17.55 5.32 -3.19
N THR A 20 -16.92 5.04 -2.05
CA THR A 20 -16.61 6.06 -1.02
C THR A 20 -15.15 6.52 -1.03
N VAL A 21 -14.28 5.81 -1.75
CA VAL A 21 -12.84 6.12 -1.83
C VAL A 21 -12.44 6.49 -3.25
N THR A 22 -11.39 7.29 -3.38
CA THR A 22 -10.78 7.58 -4.68
C THR A 22 -9.78 6.49 -5.04
N VAL A 23 -9.96 5.86 -6.20
CA VAL A 23 -9.01 4.89 -6.74
C VAL A 23 -8.01 5.61 -7.64
N LEU A 24 -6.74 5.62 -7.23
CA LEU A 24 -5.66 6.24 -8.00
C LEU A 24 -5.12 5.27 -9.05
N HIS A 25 -4.85 5.78 -10.25
CA HIS A 25 -4.24 5.01 -11.34
C HIS A 25 -2.75 4.74 -11.06
N TRP A 26 -2.22 3.66 -11.64
CA TRP A 26 -0.81 3.33 -11.60
C TRP A 26 -0.16 3.62 -12.95
N ALA A 27 0.76 4.58 -12.99
CA ALA A 27 1.46 5.01 -14.19
C ALA A 27 2.98 5.11 -13.95
N GLY A 28 3.66 5.87 -14.81
CA GLY A 28 5.11 5.99 -14.79
C GLY A 28 5.66 6.70 -13.55
N SER A 29 4.93 7.63 -12.94
CA SER A 29 5.33 8.31 -11.71
C SER A 29 5.44 7.33 -10.54
N GLU A 30 4.45 6.46 -10.40
CA GLU A 30 4.36 5.45 -9.34
C GLU A 30 5.44 4.39 -9.51
N ALA A 31 5.67 3.96 -10.76
CA ALA A 31 6.74 3.03 -11.08
C ALA A 31 8.14 3.59 -10.74
N ARG A 32 8.36 4.89 -10.98
CA ARG A 32 9.61 5.57 -10.58
C ARG A 32 9.73 5.67 -9.06
N ALA A 33 8.66 6.05 -8.37
CA ALA A 33 8.61 6.08 -6.91
C ALA A 33 8.93 4.70 -6.31
N TYR A 34 8.37 3.64 -6.88
CA TYR A 34 8.64 2.25 -6.49
C TYR A 34 10.12 1.89 -6.64
N GLY A 35 10.73 2.18 -7.79
CA GLY A 35 12.14 1.88 -8.02
C GLY A 35 13.07 2.60 -7.03
N ASN A 36 12.78 3.86 -6.71
CA ASN A 36 13.52 4.62 -5.71
C ASN A 36 13.33 4.04 -4.30
N LEU A 37 12.08 3.80 -3.90
CA LEU A 37 11.75 3.30 -2.58
C LEU A 37 12.35 1.91 -2.34
N ARG A 38 12.32 1.05 -3.36
CA ARG A 38 12.95 -0.29 -3.32
C ARG A 38 14.45 -0.21 -3.10
N ARG A 39 15.15 0.62 -3.87
CA ARG A 39 16.60 0.83 -3.66
C ARG A 39 16.91 1.33 -2.26
N ASN A 40 16.12 2.25 -1.74
CA ASN A 40 16.30 2.76 -0.39
C ASN A 40 16.12 1.67 0.67
N CYS A 41 15.05 0.86 0.55
CA CYS A 41 14.81 -0.27 1.44
C CYS A 41 15.96 -1.28 1.40
N GLU A 42 16.38 -1.69 0.20
CA GLU A 42 17.47 -2.66 0.00
C GLU A 42 18.80 -2.12 0.58
N SER A 43 19.10 -0.83 0.41
CA SER A 43 20.30 -0.20 0.99
C SER A 43 20.34 -0.19 2.52
N GLN A 44 19.17 -0.28 3.17
CA GLN A 44 19.04 -0.35 4.62
C GLN A 44 18.77 -1.79 5.14
N GLY A 45 18.85 -2.79 4.28
CA GLY A 45 18.54 -4.18 4.64
C GLY A 45 17.07 -4.43 4.98
N ILE A 46 16.17 -3.50 4.61
CA ILE A 46 14.73 -3.62 4.82
C ILE A 46 14.13 -4.35 3.62
N THR A 47 13.49 -5.49 3.87
CA THR A 47 12.77 -6.25 2.85
C THR A 47 11.27 -6.07 3.04
N ILE A 48 10.60 -5.52 2.04
CA ILE A 48 9.15 -5.35 1.98
C ILE A 48 8.62 -6.15 0.79
N ALA A 49 7.48 -6.81 0.95
CA ALA A 49 6.90 -7.59 -0.15
C ALA A 49 6.57 -6.69 -1.35
N PRO A 50 6.69 -7.18 -2.60
CA PRO A 50 6.58 -6.32 -3.77
C PRO A 50 5.26 -5.54 -3.86
N LEU A 51 4.12 -6.15 -3.54
CA LEU A 51 2.82 -5.48 -3.58
C LEU A 51 2.67 -4.42 -2.50
N ASP A 52 3.18 -4.68 -1.29
CA ASP A 52 3.16 -3.70 -0.20
C ASP A 52 4.01 -2.47 -0.54
N LEU A 53 5.16 -2.72 -1.15
CA LEU A 53 6.04 -1.66 -1.62
C LEU A 53 5.43 -0.88 -2.79
N MET A 54 4.61 -1.51 -3.64
CA MET A 54 3.81 -0.80 -4.64
C MET A 54 2.76 0.10 -3.98
N ILE A 55 2.03 -0.38 -2.96
CA ILE A 55 1.08 0.47 -2.22
C ILE A 55 1.79 1.69 -1.60
N ALA A 56 2.94 1.48 -0.98
CA ALA A 56 3.73 2.58 -0.42
C ALA A 56 4.25 3.55 -1.48
N ALA A 57 4.67 3.04 -2.64
CA ALA A 57 5.10 3.87 -3.76
C ALA A 57 3.96 4.70 -4.35
N GLN A 58 2.73 4.16 -4.40
CA GLN A 58 1.54 4.92 -4.79
C GLN A 58 1.28 6.06 -3.80
N ALA A 59 1.32 5.78 -2.50
CA ALA A 59 1.18 6.82 -1.47
C ALA A 59 2.27 7.90 -1.58
N LEU A 60 3.52 7.49 -1.76
CA LEU A 60 4.65 8.40 -1.95
C LEU A 60 4.50 9.27 -3.22
N SER A 61 4.10 8.67 -4.35
CA SER A 61 3.84 9.39 -5.62
C SER A 61 2.72 10.42 -5.47
N ALA A 62 1.66 10.06 -4.74
CA ALA A 62 0.51 10.91 -4.48
C ALA A 62 0.73 11.95 -3.36
N SER A 63 1.92 11.96 -2.72
CA SER A 63 2.19 12.76 -1.50
C SER A 63 1.15 12.54 -0.39
N ALA A 64 0.70 11.29 -0.25
CA ALA A 64 -0.33 10.87 0.69
C ALA A 64 0.27 10.18 1.93
N ILE A 65 -0.54 10.10 2.99
CA ILE A 65 -0.23 9.32 4.19
C ILE A 65 -0.63 7.86 3.96
N LEU A 66 0.30 6.93 4.22
CA LEU A 66 0.00 5.50 4.18
C LEU A 66 -0.64 5.07 5.50
N VAL A 67 -1.94 4.83 5.49
CA VAL A 67 -2.65 4.28 6.65
C VAL A 67 -2.55 2.76 6.63
N THR A 68 -1.99 2.14 7.67
CA THR A 68 -1.83 0.69 7.76
C THR A 68 -1.63 0.22 9.21
N ASN A 69 -2.21 -0.92 9.57
CA ASN A 69 -1.95 -1.62 10.83
C ASN A 69 -0.87 -2.72 10.68
N ASP A 70 -0.08 -2.65 9.61
CA ASP A 70 0.94 -3.65 9.30
C ASP A 70 2.30 -3.12 9.75
N THR A 71 2.83 -3.75 10.80
CA THR A 71 4.14 -3.42 11.38
C THR A 71 5.30 -3.48 10.38
N ALA A 72 5.21 -4.30 9.32
CA ALA A 72 6.22 -4.32 8.27
C ALA A 72 6.22 -3.00 7.49
N ARG A 73 5.04 -2.47 7.14
CA ARG A 73 4.89 -1.21 6.42
C ARG A 73 5.19 0.01 7.30
N MET A 74 5.05 -0.09 8.61
CA MET A 74 5.51 0.94 9.55
C MET A 74 7.03 1.20 9.47
N ARG A 75 7.82 0.24 8.98
CA ARG A 75 9.26 0.42 8.74
C ARG A 75 9.56 1.39 7.58
N LEU A 76 8.55 1.81 6.82
CA LEU A 76 8.69 2.75 5.71
C LEU A 76 8.60 4.23 6.14
N THR A 77 8.35 4.50 7.42
CA THR A 77 8.32 5.84 8.02
C THR A 77 9.53 6.74 7.70
N PRO A 78 10.75 6.23 7.42
CA PRO A 78 11.85 7.10 6.98
C PRO A 78 11.63 7.77 5.61
N TRP A 79 10.71 7.25 4.78
CA TRP A 79 10.54 7.69 3.39
C TRP A 79 9.14 8.23 3.07
N LEU A 80 8.12 7.88 3.85
CA LEU A 80 6.78 8.43 3.70
C LEU A 80 6.05 8.47 5.05
N PRO A 81 5.08 9.40 5.24
CA PRO A 81 4.25 9.41 6.44
C PRO A 81 3.38 8.14 6.51
N VAL A 82 3.33 7.53 7.70
CA VAL A 82 2.56 6.32 7.99
C VAL A 82 1.75 6.53 9.26
N GLU A 83 0.47 6.13 9.24
CA GLU A 83 -0.43 6.18 10.39
C GLU A 83 -1.09 4.82 10.63
N ASP A 84 -1.43 4.53 11.89
CA ASP A 84 -2.28 3.41 12.28
C ASP A 84 -3.54 3.97 12.94
N TRP A 85 -4.71 3.69 12.36
CA TRP A 85 -6.02 4.14 12.86
C TRP A 85 -6.71 3.09 13.74
N THR A 86 -6.05 1.97 14.04
CA THR A 86 -6.56 0.92 14.92
C THR A 86 -6.04 1.02 16.35
N ALA A 87 -5.10 1.94 16.59
CA ALA A 87 -4.51 2.24 17.89
C ALA A 87 -5.49 2.93 18.85
#